data_AF-A0AAV9SKJ1-F1
#
_entry.id   AF-A0AAV9SKJ1-F1
#
_cell.length_a   1.000
_cell.length_b   1.000
_cell.length_c   1.000
_cell.angle_alpha   90.00
_cell.angle_beta   90.00
_cell.angle_gamma   90.00
#
_symmetry.space_group_name_H-M   'P 1'
#
loop_
_entity.id
_entity.type
_entity.pdbx_description
1 polymer ?
#
loop_
_entity_poly.entity_id
_entity_poly.type
_entity_poly.pdbx_seq_one_letter_code
_entity_poly.pdbx_strand_id
1 'polypeptide(L)'
;MSAAALPVCLTRPPKLVLHPPPVSKSDIKPVPSFNHCCRKTTKKQVRKGKTPEEVVKKYLQKVKSPPEEDCTICMEPLGGPSGYKGPGVGPVSKAESVGQLAQCGHQYHFQCLVAMYNNGNKDGSLQCPTCKTIYGVKTGNQPAGKMEYHVIPHSLPGHPDCKTIRIIYNIPPGIQGPEHPNPGKPFTARGFPRHCYLPDSEKGRKVLRLLLVAWDRRLIFSVGTSSTTGESDTVIWNEVHHKTEFGSNLTGHGFPDPGHLDNVLEELRVQGITEEDAVVEK
;
A
#
# COMPACT_ATOMS: atom_id res chain seq x y z
N MET A 1 33.91 -3.95 -58.83
CA MET A 1 33.73 -3.86 -57.37
C MET A 1 32.50 -2.99 -57.10
N SER A 2 31.30 -3.56 -57.12
CA SER A 2 30.08 -2.83 -56.72
C SER A 2 29.70 -3.27 -55.31
N ALA A 3 29.87 -2.38 -54.35
CA ALA A 3 29.35 -2.59 -53.00
C ALA A 3 27.83 -2.33 -53.03
N ALA A 4 27.03 -3.37 -52.85
CA ALA A 4 25.60 -3.22 -52.62
C ALA A 4 25.38 -2.62 -51.23
N ALA A 5 24.78 -1.43 -51.17
CA ALA A 5 24.37 -0.82 -49.90
C ALA A 5 23.19 -1.61 -49.33
N LEU A 6 23.35 -2.17 -48.13
CA LEU A 6 22.27 -2.79 -47.39
C LEU A 6 21.28 -1.71 -46.90
N PRO A 7 19.96 -1.92 -47.04
CA PRO A 7 18.98 -0.95 -46.56
C PRO A 7 19.02 -0.88 -45.03
N VAL A 8 19.30 0.32 -44.51
CA VAL A 8 19.19 0.62 -43.08
C VAL A 8 17.70 0.65 -42.72
N CYS A 9 17.22 -0.38 -42.02
CA CYS A 9 15.89 -0.38 -41.44
C CYS A 9 15.85 0.61 -40.27
N LEU A 10 15.42 1.84 -40.55
CA LEU A 10 15.11 2.83 -39.52
C LEU A 10 13.83 2.40 -38.80
N THR A 11 13.97 1.61 -37.73
CA THR A 11 12.85 1.30 -36.84
C THR A 11 12.47 2.57 -36.08
N ARG A 12 11.20 2.97 -36.16
CA ARG A 12 10.68 4.14 -35.45
C ARG A 12 10.83 3.88 -33.94
N PRO A 13 11.35 4.84 -33.15
CA PRO A 13 11.44 4.65 -31.71
C PRO A 13 10.05 4.41 -31.12
N PRO A 14 9.94 3.48 -30.14
CA PRO A 14 8.67 3.18 -29.51
C PRO A 14 8.07 4.45 -28.88
N LYS A 15 6.77 4.66 -29.12
CA LYS A 15 6.05 5.86 -28.66
C LYS A 15 5.46 5.60 -27.28
N LEU A 16 5.61 6.58 -26.38
CA LEU A 16 4.93 6.58 -25.09
C LEU A 16 3.42 6.76 -25.28
N VAL A 17 2.63 5.83 -24.74
CA VAL A 17 1.16 5.83 -24.80
C VAL A 17 0.59 5.75 -23.38
N LEU A 18 0.50 6.90 -22.71
CA LEU A 18 -0.01 6.99 -21.33
C LEU A 18 -1.52 6.76 -21.24
N HIS A 19 -2.28 7.18 -22.24
CA HIS A 19 -3.73 7.21 -22.22
C HIS A 19 -4.32 6.27 -23.28
N PRO A 20 -5.48 5.67 -23.01
CA PRO A 20 -6.22 4.94 -24.04
C PRO A 20 -6.66 5.88 -25.16
N PRO A 21 -7.03 5.32 -26.33
CA PRO A 21 -7.77 6.06 -27.34
C PRO A 21 -9.03 6.75 -26.74
N PRO A 22 -9.56 7.81 -27.38
CA PRO A 22 -10.78 8.46 -26.92
C PRO A 22 -11.93 7.47 -26.74
N VAL A 23 -12.60 7.55 -25.59
CA VAL A 23 -13.73 6.67 -25.22
C VAL A 23 -15.00 7.49 -25.11
N SER A 24 -16.05 7.11 -25.83
CA SER A 24 -17.36 7.76 -25.70
C SER A 24 -18.05 7.35 -24.39
N LYS A 25 -18.95 8.20 -23.87
CA LYS A 25 -19.68 7.88 -22.63
C LYS A 25 -20.53 6.60 -22.75
N SER A 26 -21.07 6.30 -23.92
CA SER A 26 -21.88 5.10 -24.18
C SER A 26 -21.07 3.80 -24.15
N ASP A 27 -19.77 3.89 -24.40
CA ASP A 27 -18.86 2.74 -24.40
C ASP A 27 -18.31 2.39 -23.02
N ILE A 28 -18.45 3.32 -22.06
CA ILE A 28 -18.10 3.08 -20.67
C ILE A 28 -19.14 2.12 -20.06
N LYS A 29 -18.67 1.01 -19.49
CA LYS A 29 -19.52 0.01 -18.85
C LYS A 29 -19.15 -0.16 -17.37
N PRO A 30 -20.11 -0.53 -16.51
CA PRO A 30 -19.78 -0.95 -15.15
C PRO A 30 -18.89 -2.20 -15.19
N VAL A 31 -18.10 -2.41 -14.13
CA VAL A 31 -17.30 -3.64 -14.01
C VAL A 31 -18.24 -4.80 -13.61
N PRO A 32 -18.21 -5.94 -14.32
CA PRO A 32 -19.05 -7.08 -14.01
C PRO A 32 -18.89 -7.55 -12.56
N SER A 33 -20.02 -7.80 -11.88
CA SER A 33 -20.08 -8.24 -10.47
C SER A 33 -19.65 -7.20 -9.43
N PHE A 34 -19.65 -5.91 -9.78
CA PHE A 34 -19.47 -4.80 -8.83
C PHE A 34 -20.72 -3.91 -8.80
N ASN A 35 -21.29 -3.71 -7.62
CA ASN A 35 -22.53 -2.93 -7.43
C ASN A 35 -22.31 -1.41 -7.41
N HIS A 36 -21.06 -0.98 -7.33
CA HIS A 36 -20.67 0.44 -7.25
C HIS A 36 -19.63 0.76 -8.32
N CYS A 37 -19.47 2.04 -8.63
CA CYS A 37 -18.44 2.54 -9.56
C CYS A 37 -17.51 3.57 -8.89
N CYS A 38 -17.73 3.86 -7.61
CA CYS A 38 -17.04 4.91 -6.88
C CYS A 38 -16.96 4.55 -5.39
N ARG A 39 -15.82 4.86 -4.76
CA ARG A 39 -15.60 4.85 -3.31
C ARG A 39 -15.08 6.21 -2.87
N LYS A 40 -15.56 6.72 -1.74
CA LYS A 40 -15.11 7.99 -1.15
C LYS A 40 -14.55 7.70 0.24
N THR A 41 -13.37 8.23 0.53
CA THR A 41 -12.85 8.27 1.90
C THR A 41 -13.09 9.64 2.50
N THR A 42 -13.62 9.68 3.71
CA THR A 42 -13.76 10.91 4.49
C THR A 42 -12.64 11.02 5.50
N LYS A 43 -12.40 12.23 6.04
CA LYS A 43 -11.45 12.39 7.15
C LYS A 43 -11.91 11.54 8.34
N LYS A 44 -11.04 10.66 8.82
CA LYS A 44 -11.32 9.84 10.00
C LYS A 44 -11.40 10.77 11.22
N GLN A 45 -12.52 10.73 11.94
CA GLN A 45 -12.59 11.36 13.26
C GLN A 45 -11.65 10.60 14.19
N VAL A 46 -10.81 11.34 14.92
CA VAL A 46 -9.93 10.78 15.96
C VAL A 46 -10.81 10.22 17.06
N ARG A 47 -11.07 8.91 17.03
CA ARG A 47 -11.67 8.21 18.18
C ARG A 47 -10.61 8.10 19.27
N LYS A 48 -11.02 8.24 20.54
CA LYS A 48 -10.18 8.01 21.72
C LYS A 48 -9.67 6.57 21.66
N GLY A 49 -8.44 6.40 21.18
CA GLY A 49 -7.83 5.10 20.91
C GLY A 49 -7.33 4.43 22.17
N LYS A 50 -7.13 3.11 22.09
CA LYS A 50 -6.33 2.36 23.07
C LYS A 50 -4.92 2.91 23.12
N THR A 51 -4.27 2.85 24.29
CA THR A 51 -2.87 3.29 24.37
C THR A 51 -1.96 2.36 23.57
N PRO A 52 -0.78 2.83 23.11
CA PRO A 52 0.23 1.98 22.47
C PRO A 52 0.51 0.67 23.23
N GLU A 53 0.63 0.75 24.55
CA GLU A 53 0.87 -0.39 25.43
C GLU A 53 -0.29 -1.38 25.41
N GLU A 54 -1.54 -0.90 25.42
CA GLU A 54 -2.72 -1.76 25.34
C GLU A 54 -2.83 -2.48 24.00
N VAL A 55 -2.49 -1.79 22.90
CA VAL A 55 -2.48 -2.40 21.57
C VAL A 55 -1.40 -3.47 21.48
N VAL A 56 -0.18 -3.17 21.91
CA VAL A 56 0.93 -4.14 21.87
C VAL A 56 0.64 -5.33 22.78
N LYS A 57 0.18 -5.09 24.01
CA LYS A 57 -0.14 -6.15 24.97
C LYS A 57 -1.24 -7.10 24.48
N LYS A 58 -2.19 -6.61 23.69
CA LYS A 58 -3.27 -7.45 23.09
C LYS A 58 -2.72 -8.60 22.24
N TYR A 59 -1.57 -8.41 21.58
CA TYR A 59 -1.02 -9.37 20.62
C TYR A 59 0.13 -10.22 21.20
N LEU A 60 0.44 -10.04 22.49
CA LEU A 60 1.55 -10.70 23.14
C LEU A 60 1.10 -11.73 24.16
N GLN A 61 1.86 -12.82 24.21
CA GLN A 61 1.89 -13.79 25.30
C GLN A 61 3.07 -13.47 26.21
N LYS A 62 2.86 -13.52 27.53
CA LYS A 62 3.90 -13.24 28.53
C LYS A 62 4.91 -14.39 28.54
N VAL A 63 6.19 -14.05 28.43
CA VAL A 63 7.30 -15.01 28.53
C VAL A 63 7.86 -14.99 29.96
N LYS A 64 7.96 -16.14 30.61
CA LYS A 64 8.52 -16.26 31.97
C LYS A 64 10.03 -16.44 31.98
N SER A 65 10.55 -17.21 31.03
CA SER A 65 11.96 -17.51 30.81
C SER A 65 12.26 -17.18 29.35
N PRO A 66 12.84 -16.01 29.06
CA PRO A 66 13.26 -15.69 27.70
C PRO A 66 14.42 -16.60 27.27
N PRO A 67 14.55 -16.90 25.97
CA PRO A 67 15.69 -17.63 25.44
C PRO A 67 16.96 -16.78 25.50
N GLU A 68 18.12 -17.44 25.40
CA GLU A 68 19.43 -16.79 25.24
C GLU A 68 19.61 -16.30 23.78
N GLU A 69 18.68 -15.46 23.34
CA GLU A 69 18.68 -14.80 22.03
C GLU A 69 18.60 -13.28 22.20
N ASP A 70 19.04 -12.55 21.18
CA ASP A 70 18.95 -11.10 21.17
C ASP A 70 17.61 -10.61 20.64
N CYS A 71 17.10 -9.53 21.23
CA CYS A 71 15.97 -8.80 20.68
C CYS A 71 16.38 -8.12 19.37
N THR A 72 15.85 -8.58 18.22
CA THR A 72 16.24 -8.04 16.90
C THR A 72 15.82 -6.59 16.63
N ILE A 73 15.18 -5.92 17.61
CA ILE A 73 14.84 -4.49 17.53
C ILE A 73 15.94 -3.62 18.16
N CYS A 74 16.42 -3.98 19.35
CA CYS A 74 17.45 -3.19 20.06
C CYS A 74 18.83 -3.85 20.08
N MET A 75 18.95 -5.10 19.61
CA MET A 75 20.18 -5.90 19.62
C MET A 75 20.76 -6.11 21.03
N GLU A 76 19.88 -6.19 22.03
CA GLU A 76 20.25 -6.52 23.41
C GLU A 76 19.66 -7.90 23.78
N PRO A 77 20.29 -8.67 24.69
CA PRO A 77 19.80 -9.97 25.11
C PRO A 77 18.37 -9.90 25.67
N LEU A 78 17.50 -10.84 25.28
CA LEU A 78 16.10 -10.89 25.78
C LEU A 78 16.01 -11.14 27.29
N GLY A 79 17.05 -11.72 27.90
CA GLY A 79 17.14 -11.88 29.35
C GLY A 79 17.49 -10.58 30.10
N GLY A 80 17.85 -9.51 29.39
CA GLY A 80 18.23 -8.22 29.95
C GLY A 80 17.21 -7.11 29.73
N PRO A 81 17.55 -5.85 30.06
CA PRO A 81 16.70 -4.71 29.79
C PRO A 81 16.74 -4.31 28.30
N SER A 82 15.64 -3.75 27.82
CA SER A 82 15.59 -3.09 26.51
C SER A 82 16.63 -1.98 26.37
N GLY A 83 17.37 -1.98 25.25
CA GLY A 83 18.29 -0.91 24.88
C GLY A 83 17.64 0.40 24.42
N TYR A 84 16.30 0.48 24.34
CA TYR A 84 15.60 1.67 23.86
C TYR A 84 15.57 2.79 24.91
N LYS A 85 16.09 3.98 24.56
CA LYS A 85 16.21 5.15 25.46
C LYS A 85 15.32 6.35 25.08
N GLY A 86 14.28 6.15 24.27
CA GLY A 86 13.44 7.24 23.74
C GLY A 86 12.32 7.71 24.68
N PRO A 87 11.43 8.62 24.21
CA PRO A 87 10.29 9.11 24.98
C PRO A 87 9.34 7.97 25.39
N GLY A 88 8.85 7.98 26.63
CA GLY A 88 7.93 6.95 27.14
C GLY A 88 8.61 5.71 27.74
N VAL A 89 9.92 5.76 27.99
CA VAL A 89 10.62 4.76 28.82
C VAL A 89 10.01 4.75 30.22
N GLY A 90 9.32 3.65 30.56
CA GLY A 90 8.85 3.40 31.91
C GLY A 90 9.99 3.01 32.85
N PRO A 91 9.71 2.81 34.15
CA PRO A 91 10.72 2.33 35.11
C PRO A 91 11.35 1.00 34.68
N VAL A 92 12.60 0.77 35.09
CA VAL A 92 13.46 -0.39 34.72
C VAL A 92 12.75 -1.74 34.82
N SER A 93 11.84 -1.92 35.78
CA SER A 93 11.04 -3.14 35.95
C SER A 93 10.10 -3.49 34.79
N LYS A 94 9.79 -2.53 33.90
CA LYS A 94 9.07 -2.76 32.62
C LYS A 94 10.02 -2.99 31.45
N ALA A 95 11.30 -2.62 31.56
CA ALA A 95 12.30 -2.72 30.50
C ALA A 95 12.76 -4.16 30.25
N GLU A 96 12.67 -5.03 31.27
CA GLU A 96 13.01 -6.46 31.20
C GLU A 96 11.83 -7.35 30.75
N SER A 97 10.64 -6.77 30.54
CA SER A 97 9.48 -7.56 30.12
C SER A 97 9.63 -8.00 28.66
N VAL A 98 9.70 -9.31 28.43
CA VAL A 98 9.64 -9.92 27.09
C VAL A 98 8.22 -10.38 26.77
N GLY A 99 7.80 -10.14 25.53
CA GLY A 99 6.56 -10.67 24.98
C GLY A 99 6.81 -11.50 23.73
N GLN A 100 6.05 -12.58 23.60
CA GLN A 100 6.01 -13.42 22.40
C GLN A 100 4.78 -13.06 21.57
N LEU A 101 4.95 -12.79 20.27
CA LEU A 101 3.85 -12.52 19.37
C LEU A 101 3.03 -13.80 19.12
N ALA A 102 1.73 -13.75 19.40
CA ALA A 102 0.90 -14.94 19.59
C ALA A 102 0.71 -15.86 18.36
N GLN A 103 0.88 -15.35 17.13
CA GLN A 103 0.69 -16.15 15.91
C GLN A 103 2.01 -16.69 15.34
N CYS A 104 3.09 -15.91 15.43
CA CYS A 104 4.37 -16.22 14.79
C CYS A 104 5.48 -16.61 15.78
N GLY A 105 5.24 -16.51 17.09
CA GLY A 105 6.17 -16.97 18.12
C GLY A 105 7.43 -16.13 18.31
N HIS A 106 7.67 -15.10 17.50
CA HIS A 106 8.83 -14.22 17.64
C HIS A 106 8.75 -13.39 18.94
N GLN A 107 9.89 -13.22 19.61
CA GLN A 107 9.98 -12.61 20.93
C GLN A 107 10.77 -11.31 20.89
N TYR A 108 10.31 -10.33 21.68
CA TYR A 108 10.95 -9.02 21.78
C TYR A 108 10.74 -8.44 23.18
N HIS A 109 11.59 -7.50 23.57
CA HIS A 109 11.26 -6.60 24.68
C HIS A 109 9.93 -5.90 24.38
N PHE A 110 9.02 -5.91 25.35
CA PHE A 110 7.72 -5.23 25.27
C PHE A 110 7.89 -3.75 24.91
N GLN A 111 8.86 -3.10 25.54
CA GLN A 111 9.18 -1.70 25.30
C GLN A 111 9.67 -1.44 23.87
N CYS A 112 10.45 -2.35 23.27
CA CYS A 112 10.88 -2.24 21.88
C CYS A 112 9.68 -2.28 20.93
N LEU A 113 8.69 -3.15 21.18
CA LEU A 113 7.47 -3.21 20.38
C LEU A 113 6.59 -1.97 20.55
N VAL A 114 6.48 -1.43 21.77
CA VAL A 114 5.77 -0.17 22.03
C VAL A 114 6.43 0.99 21.30
N ALA A 115 7.76 1.09 21.35
CA ALA A 115 8.53 2.10 20.63
C ALA A 115 8.34 1.98 19.11
N MET A 116 8.45 0.76 18.57
CA MET A 116 8.21 0.47 17.16
C MET A 116 6.80 0.88 16.73
N TYR A 117 5.78 0.52 17.53
CA TYR A 117 4.39 0.90 17.25
C TYR A 117 4.18 2.42 17.29
N ASN A 118 4.82 3.12 18.24
CA ASN A 118 4.73 4.58 18.36
C ASN A 118 5.33 5.34 17.17
N ASN A 119 6.36 4.77 16.55
CA ASN A 119 6.98 5.32 15.34
C ASN A 119 6.19 5.02 14.06
N GLY A 120 5.14 4.19 14.13
CA GLY A 120 4.27 3.85 13.01
C GLY A 120 2.96 4.64 12.98
N ASN A 121 2.01 4.16 12.18
CA ASN A 121 0.69 4.80 11.96
C ASN A 121 -0.25 4.74 13.18
N LYS A 122 0.08 3.93 14.20
CA LYS A 122 -0.72 3.74 15.43
C LYS A 122 -2.19 3.43 15.16
N ASP A 123 -2.42 2.56 14.19
CA ASP A 123 -3.75 2.21 13.68
C ASP A 123 -4.46 1.09 14.44
N GLY A 124 -3.81 0.54 15.47
CA GLY A 124 -4.29 -0.61 16.23
C GLY A 124 -3.81 -1.96 15.69
N SER A 125 -3.05 -1.97 14.60
CA SER A 125 -2.37 -3.15 14.08
C SER A 125 -0.89 -3.19 14.53
N LEU A 126 -0.30 -4.38 14.55
CA LEU A 126 1.12 -4.57 14.85
C LEU A 126 1.73 -5.49 13.80
N GLN A 127 2.85 -5.10 13.22
CA GLN A 127 3.58 -5.94 12.27
C GLN A 127 4.84 -6.50 12.95
N CYS A 128 5.02 -7.83 12.91
CA CYS A 128 6.24 -8.47 13.39
C CYS A 128 7.44 -7.97 12.57
N PRO A 129 8.49 -7.41 13.20
CA PRO A 129 9.64 -6.88 12.45
C PRO A 129 10.46 -8.00 11.78
N THR A 130 10.43 -9.23 12.30
CA THR A 130 11.17 -10.38 11.75
C THR A 130 10.46 -11.00 10.55
N CYS A 131 9.23 -11.51 10.73
CA CYS A 131 8.53 -12.27 9.67
C CYS A 131 7.40 -11.50 8.96
N LYS A 132 7.19 -10.22 9.31
CA LYS A 132 6.17 -9.34 8.72
C LYS A 132 4.71 -9.76 8.93
N THR A 133 4.44 -10.80 9.74
CA THR A 133 3.08 -11.18 10.16
C THR A 133 2.35 -9.98 10.75
N ILE A 134 1.12 -9.72 10.28
CA ILE A 134 0.29 -8.59 10.72
C ILE A 134 -0.74 -9.08 11.74
N TYR A 135 -0.80 -8.38 12.87
CA TYR A 135 -1.74 -8.59 13.95
C TYR A 135 -2.79 -7.48 13.93
N GLY A 136 -4.07 -7.84 13.83
CA GLY A 136 -5.16 -6.88 13.64
C GLY A 136 -5.33 -6.47 12.18
N VAL A 137 -6.06 -5.37 11.94
CA VAL A 137 -6.32 -4.86 10.58
C VAL A 137 -5.43 -3.66 10.32
N LYS A 138 -4.45 -3.83 9.42
CA LYS A 138 -3.57 -2.74 9.00
C LYS A 138 -4.36 -1.71 8.22
N THR A 139 -4.18 -0.44 8.56
CA THR A 139 -4.71 0.72 7.84
C THR A 139 -3.61 1.77 7.67
N GLY A 140 -3.72 2.56 6.60
CA GLY A 140 -2.77 3.62 6.33
C GLY A 140 -3.28 5.01 6.68
N ASN A 141 -2.52 6.00 6.22
CA ASN A 141 -2.77 7.41 6.42
C ASN A 141 -3.19 8.12 5.12
N GLN A 142 -3.57 7.40 4.05
CA GLN A 142 -4.09 7.99 2.81
C GLN A 142 -5.07 9.15 3.05
N PRO A 143 -4.86 10.34 2.48
CA PRO A 143 -5.81 11.45 2.63
C PRO A 143 -7.20 11.14 2.07
N ALA A 144 -8.19 11.94 2.47
CA ALA A 144 -9.54 11.85 1.92
C ALA A 144 -9.54 12.09 0.41
N GLY A 145 -10.32 11.31 -0.33
CA GLY A 145 -10.38 11.40 -1.78
C GLY A 145 -11.47 10.51 -2.37
N LYS A 146 -11.35 10.30 -3.68
CA LYS A 146 -12.28 9.50 -4.47
C LYS A 146 -11.52 8.47 -5.30
N MET A 147 -12.03 7.24 -5.33
CA MET A 147 -11.63 6.19 -6.26
C MET A 147 -12.82 5.86 -7.15
N GLU A 148 -12.66 5.94 -8.46
CA GLU A 148 -13.67 5.56 -9.45
C GLU A 148 -13.15 4.47 -10.35
N TYR A 149 -14.03 3.63 -10.88
CA TYR A 149 -13.65 2.57 -11.78
C TYR A 149 -14.77 2.20 -12.75
N HIS A 150 -14.38 1.79 -13.95
CA HIS A 150 -15.27 1.33 -15.01
C HIS A 150 -14.48 0.61 -16.11
N VAL A 151 -15.18 -0.07 -17.00
CA VAL A 151 -14.61 -0.73 -18.18
C VAL A 151 -14.59 0.22 -19.37
N ILE A 152 -13.48 0.24 -20.10
CA ILE A 152 -13.32 0.93 -21.40
C ILE A 152 -13.12 -0.09 -22.52
N PRO A 153 -13.55 0.19 -23.78
CA PRO A 153 -13.64 -0.79 -24.87
C PRO A 153 -12.30 -1.06 -25.58
N HIS A 154 -11.19 -1.04 -24.85
CA HIS A 154 -9.85 -1.23 -25.39
C HIS A 154 -9.12 -2.31 -24.60
N SER A 155 -8.32 -3.10 -25.30
CA SER A 155 -7.45 -4.11 -24.70
C SER A 155 -6.09 -3.52 -24.35
N LEU A 156 -5.50 -4.00 -23.26
CA LEU A 156 -4.12 -3.69 -22.92
C LEU A 156 -3.15 -4.54 -23.74
N PRO A 157 -1.94 -4.06 -24.04
CA PRO A 157 -0.88 -4.90 -24.58
C PRO A 157 -0.65 -6.14 -23.70
N GLY A 158 -0.66 -7.33 -24.31
CA GLY A 158 -0.56 -8.61 -23.59
C GLY A 158 -1.89 -9.20 -23.11
N HIS A 159 -3.03 -8.52 -23.31
CA HIS A 159 -4.37 -8.98 -22.92
C HIS A 159 -5.40 -8.78 -24.06
N PRO A 160 -5.22 -9.39 -25.23
CA PRO A 160 -6.04 -9.14 -26.43
C PRO A 160 -7.48 -9.69 -26.33
N ASP A 161 -7.73 -10.59 -25.38
CA ASP A 161 -8.97 -11.34 -25.17
C ASP A 161 -9.97 -10.62 -24.25
N CYS A 162 -9.57 -9.51 -23.62
CA CYS A 162 -10.41 -8.76 -22.71
C CYS A 162 -10.29 -7.24 -22.89
N LYS A 163 -11.25 -6.53 -22.31
CA LYS A 163 -11.28 -5.07 -22.23
C LYS A 163 -10.38 -4.58 -21.08
N THR A 164 -10.44 -3.30 -20.75
CA THR A 164 -9.66 -2.70 -19.66
C THR A 164 -10.56 -2.14 -18.59
N ILE A 165 -10.26 -2.45 -17.33
CA ILE A 165 -10.74 -1.72 -16.17
C ILE A 165 -9.85 -0.48 -16.01
N ARG A 166 -10.45 0.71 -16.09
CA ARG A 166 -9.78 1.97 -15.78
C ARG A 166 -10.15 2.38 -14.36
N ILE A 167 -9.15 2.52 -13.50
CA ILE A 167 -9.26 3.06 -12.15
C ILE A 167 -8.82 4.53 -12.18
N ILE A 168 -9.54 5.39 -11.48
CA ILE A 168 -9.28 6.83 -11.39
C ILE A 168 -9.24 7.22 -9.93
N TYR A 169 -8.06 7.57 -9.43
CA TYR A 169 -7.93 8.16 -8.12
C TYR A 169 -7.94 9.68 -8.24
N ASN A 170 -8.61 10.35 -7.31
CA ASN A 170 -8.59 11.80 -7.19
C ASN A 170 -8.49 12.19 -5.70
N ILE A 171 -7.32 12.70 -5.32
CA ILE A 171 -7.04 13.20 -3.96
C ILE A 171 -6.71 14.69 -4.10
N PRO A 172 -7.50 15.59 -3.50
CA PRO A 172 -7.19 17.01 -3.47
C PRO A 172 -6.05 17.31 -2.47
N PRO A 173 -5.33 18.43 -2.63
CA PRO A 173 -4.43 18.94 -1.59
C PRO A 173 -5.21 19.28 -0.31
N GLY A 174 -4.52 19.35 0.82
CA GLY A 174 -5.18 19.58 2.10
C GLY A 174 -4.23 19.89 3.23
N ILE A 175 -4.73 19.73 4.46
CA ILE A 175 -3.96 19.91 5.70
C ILE A 175 -3.72 18.54 6.32
N GLN A 176 -2.49 18.34 6.79
CA GLN A 176 -2.03 17.11 7.40
C GLN A 176 -2.73 16.84 8.74
N GLY A 177 -3.26 15.63 8.90
CA GLY A 177 -3.85 15.16 10.15
C GLY A 177 -2.78 14.69 11.16
N PRO A 178 -3.20 14.31 12.38
CA PRO A 178 -2.30 13.79 13.41
C PRO A 178 -1.52 12.52 13.02
N GLU A 179 -1.99 11.79 12.02
CA GLU A 179 -1.36 10.58 11.48
C GLU A 179 -0.27 10.83 10.42
N HIS A 180 -0.09 12.08 9.99
CA HIS A 180 0.87 12.46 8.95
C HIS A 180 2.18 12.98 9.55
N PRO A 181 3.27 13.08 8.75
CA PRO A 181 4.58 13.49 9.23
C PRO A 181 4.62 14.87 9.90
N ASN A 182 3.87 15.85 9.37
CA ASN A 182 3.83 17.22 9.87
C ASN A 182 2.38 17.67 10.15
N PRO A 183 1.75 17.24 11.26
CA PRO A 183 0.37 17.59 11.58
C PRO A 183 0.13 19.11 11.55
N GLY A 184 -0.97 19.54 10.93
CA GLY A 184 -1.32 20.95 10.78
C GLY A 184 -0.67 21.68 9.60
N LYS A 185 0.39 21.13 8.98
CA LYS A 185 0.97 21.70 7.75
C LYS A 185 0.15 21.32 6.51
N PRO A 186 0.20 22.13 5.44
CA PRO A 186 -0.35 21.72 4.15
C PRO A 186 0.36 20.47 3.60
N PHE A 187 -0.35 19.73 2.74
CA PHE A 187 0.26 18.78 1.81
C PHE A 187 -0.22 19.05 0.38
N THR A 188 0.65 18.83 -0.61
CA THR A 188 0.32 18.96 -2.04
C THR A 188 -0.15 17.61 -2.61
N ALA A 189 -0.88 17.63 -3.73
CA ALA A 189 -1.32 16.41 -4.42
C ALA A 189 -1.08 16.55 -5.93
N ARG A 190 0.06 16.03 -6.41
CA ARG A 190 0.50 16.18 -7.80
C ARG A 190 -0.05 15.08 -8.72
N GLY A 191 -0.41 15.47 -9.93
CA GLY A 191 -0.77 14.54 -11.02
C GLY A 191 -2.13 13.85 -10.84
N PHE A 192 -3.02 14.39 -10.00
CA PHE A 192 -4.40 13.91 -9.90
C PHE A 192 -5.31 14.63 -10.91
N PRO A 193 -6.31 13.94 -11.50
CA PRO A 193 -6.64 12.53 -11.28
C PRO A 193 -5.58 11.57 -11.86
N ARG A 194 -5.24 10.52 -11.10
CA ARG A 194 -4.31 9.48 -11.54
C ARG A 194 -5.11 8.34 -12.18
N HIS A 195 -4.80 8.03 -13.42
CA HIS A 195 -5.41 6.94 -14.18
C HIS A 195 -4.55 5.69 -14.09
N CYS A 196 -5.19 4.56 -13.80
CA CYS A 196 -4.54 3.26 -13.72
C CYS A 196 -5.34 2.21 -14.48
N TYR A 197 -4.69 1.15 -14.92
CA TYR A 197 -5.29 0.16 -15.81
C TYR A 197 -5.06 -1.28 -15.33
N LEU A 198 -6.10 -2.09 -15.42
CA LEU A 198 -6.07 -3.53 -15.25
C LEU A 198 -6.80 -4.19 -16.43
N PRO A 199 -6.42 -5.38 -16.89
CA PRO A 199 -7.25 -6.15 -17.82
C PRO A 199 -8.59 -6.52 -17.17
N ASP A 200 -9.70 -6.47 -17.91
CA ASP A 200 -11.02 -6.94 -17.46
C ASP A 200 -11.13 -8.48 -17.55
N SER A 201 -10.15 -9.15 -16.97
CA SER A 201 -10.10 -10.61 -16.80
C SER A 201 -10.56 -11.00 -15.39
N GLU A 202 -10.69 -12.29 -15.12
CA GLU A 202 -11.01 -12.78 -13.77
C GLU A 202 -9.97 -12.33 -12.75
N LYS A 203 -8.67 -12.51 -13.06
CA LYS A 203 -7.55 -12.09 -12.20
C LYS A 203 -7.53 -10.56 -12.03
N GLY A 204 -7.79 -9.79 -13.09
CA GLY A 204 -7.87 -8.33 -13.00
C GLY A 204 -9.03 -7.84 -12.13
N ARG A 205 -10.21 -8.46 -12.22
CA ARG A 205 -11.35 -8.18 -11.32
C ARG A 205 -11.05 -8.59 -9.87
N LYS A 206 -10.29 -9.66 -9.64
CA LYS A 206 -9.81 -10.02 -8.30
C LYS A 206 -8.90 -8.94 -7.73
N VAL A 207 -7.92 -8.46 -8.50
CA VAL A 207 -7.06 -7.33 -8.08
C VAL A 207 -7.90 -6.09 -7.77
N LEU A 208 -8.88 -5.74 -8.60
CA LEU A 208 -9.77 -4.60 -8.32
C LEU A 208 -10.50 -4.76 -6.98
N ARG A 209 -11.06 -5.93 -6.65
CA ARG A 209 -11.71 -6.15 -5.35
C ARG A 209 -10.79 -5.87 -4.17
N LEU A 210 -9.56 -6.36 -4.24
CA LEU A 210 -8.57 -6.14 -3.17
C LEU A 210 -8.07 -4.69 -3.11
N LEU A 211 -7.96 -4.00 -4.25
CA LEU A 211 -7.66 -2.56 -4.28
C LEU A 211 -8.78 -1.72 -3.64
N LEU A 212 -10.04 -2.12 -3.75
CA LEU A 212 -11.15 -1.45 -3.04
C LEU A 212 -10.99 -1.61 -1.51
N VAL A 213 -10.65 -2.81 -1.04
CA VAL A 213 -10.32 -3.03 0.38
C VAL A 213 -9.11 -2.19 0.80
N ALA A 214 -8.06 -2.12 -0.02
CA ALA A 214 -6.88 -1.30 0.25
C ALA A 214 -7.21 0.19 0.33
N TRP A 215 -8.06 0.67 -0.57
CA TRP A 215 -8.55 2.04 -0.58
C TRP A 215 -9.35 2.36 0.69
N ASP A 216 -10.28 1.49 1.07
CA ASP A 216 -11.10 1.64 2.28
C ASP A 216 -10.24 1.55 3.56
N ARG A 217 -9.17 0.76 3.53
CA ARG A 217 -8.13 0.68 4.57
C ARG A 217 -7.08 1.79 4.47
N ARG A 218 -7.22 2.77 3.56
CA ARG A 218 -6.33 3.93 3.40
C ARG A 218 -4.87 3.56 3.06
N LEU A 219 -4.66 2.50 2.26
CA LEU A 219 -3.34 1.91 1.99
C LEU A 219 -2.78 2.20 0.58
N ILE A 220 -3.53 2.82 -0.34
CA ILE A 220 -3.04 3.06 -1.72
C ILE A 220 -2.07 4.24 -1.78
N PHE A 221 -2.33 5.30 -1.01
CA PHE A 221 -1.49 6.48 -0.94
C PHE A 221 -1.08 6.81 0.49
N SER A 222 -0.06 7.67 0.62
CA SER A 222 0.41 8.24 1.88
C SER A 222 0.79 9.72 1.67
N VAL A 223 1.09 10.44 2.74
CA VAL A 223 1.77 11.74 2.69
C VAL A 223 3.23 11.54 3.06
N GLY A 224 4.14 11.93 2.17
CA GLY A 224 5.58 11.76 2.38
C GLY A 224 6.40 12.55 1.37
N THR A 225 7.59 12.05 1.06
CA THR A 225 8.51 12.64 0.08
C THR A 225 8.44 11.88 -1.24
N SER A 226 8.20 12.61 -2.33
CA SER A 226 8.18 12.05 -3.68
C SER A 226 9.56 11.53 -4.07
N SER A 227 9.66 10.26 -4.45
CA SER A 227 10.92 9.66 -4.94
C SER A 227 11.35 10.21 -6.30
N THR A 228 10.42 10.72 -7.11
CA THR A 228 10.71 11.25 -8.46
C THR A 228 11.09 12.72 -8.46
N THR A 229 10.56 13.53 -7.54
CA THR A 229 10.75 14.98 -7.51
C THR A 229 11.46 15.50 -6.26
N GLY A 230 11.59 14.69 -5.21
CA GLY A 230 12.09 15.12 -3.90
C GLY A 230 11.13 16.04 -3.13
N GLU A 231 9.92 16.32 -3.64
CA GLU A 231 8.93 17.16 -2.96
C GLU A 231 8.45 16.46 -1.68
N SER A 232 8.72 17.06 -0.52
CA SER A 232 8.18 16.65 0.78
C SER A 232 6.74 17.12 0.97
N ASP A 233 6.05 16.54 1.95
CA ASP A 233 4.67 16.88 2.29
C ASP A 233 3.74 16.78 1.07
N THR A 234 3.88 15.71 0.28
CA THR A 234 3.05 15.47 -0.92
C THR A 234 2.42 14.08 -0.91
N VAL A 235 1.32 13.93 -1.65
CA VAL A 235 0.66 12.63 -1.83
C VAL A 235 1.48 11.71 -2.72
N ILE A 236 1.92 10.58 -2.15
CA ILE A 236 2.74 9.57 -2.81
C ILE A 236 2.02 8.21 -2.87
N TRP A 237 2.43 7.35 -3.81
CA TRP A 237 2.02 5.93 -3.81
C TRP A 237 2.55 5.23 -2.56
N ASN A 238 1.85 4.20 -2.09
CA ASN A 238 2.22 3.46 -0.89
C ASN A 238 2.25 1.95 -1.15
N GLU A 239 3.43 1.41 -1.48
CA GLU A 239 3.77 -0.03 -1.52
C GLU A 239 2.91 -0.95 -2.42
N VAL A 240 1.90 -0.42 -3.13
CA VAL A 240 1.04 -1.17 -4.07
C VAL A 240 1.13 -0.53 -5.46
N HIS A 241 1.80 -1.21 -6.37
CA HIS A 241 2.13 -0.69 -7.69
C HIS A 241 0.93 -0.71 -8.63
N HIS A 242 0.77 0.39 -9.35
CA HIS A 242 -0.26 0.57 -10.36
C HIS A 242 0.37 0.80 -11.73
N LYS A 243 -0.32 0.32 -12.77
CA LYS A 243 0.05 0.60 -14.16
C LYS A 243 -0.65 1.87 -14.63
N THR A 244 0.13 2.93 -14.84
CA THR A 244 -0.32 4.28 -15.20
C THR A 244 -0.11 4.60 -16.68
N GLU A 245 0.56 3.71 -17.42
CA GLU A 245 0.78 3.80 -18.86
C GLU A 245 -0.04 2.72 -19.58
N PHE A 246 -0.90 3.14 -20.51
CA PHE A 246 -1.91 2.25 -21.13
C PHE A 246 -1.34 1.34 -22.23
N GLY A 247 -0.65 1.92 -23.21
CA GLY A 247 -0.35 1.27 -24.49
C GLY A 247 1.13 0.95 -24.72
N SER A 248 1.99 1.20 -23.75
CA SER A 248 3.42 0.93 -23.79
C SER A 248 3.95 0.69 -22.37
N ASN A 249 5.24 0.40 -22.21
CA ASN A 249 5.89 0.22 -20.91
C ASN A 249 7.24 0.94 -20.83
N LEU A 250 7.35 2.14 -21.41
CA LEU A 250 8.62 2.88 -21.48
C LEU A 250 9.01 3.48 -20.12
N THR A 251 8.05 3.72 -19.25
CA THR A 251 8.29 4.22 -17.88
C THR A 251 8.52 3.11 -16.86
N GLY A 252 8.35 1.84 -17.25
CA GLY A 252 8.29 0.70 -16.32
C GLY A 252 6.93 0.52 -15.62
N HIS A 253 6.01 1.48 -15.78
CA HIS A 253 4.68 1.48 -15.16
C HIS A 253 3.54 1.22 -16.16
N GLY A 254 3.81 0.45 -17.21
CA GLY A 254 2.82 0.11 -18.24
C GLY A 254 2.79 -1.37 -18.65
N PHE A 255 2.28 -1.61 -19.86
CA PHE A 255 2.03 -2.93 -20.44
C PHE A 255 2.76 -3.10 -21.79
N PRO A 256 3.13 -4.32 -22.19
CA PRO A 256 2.85 -5.59 -21.54
C PRO A 256 3.73 -5.83 -20.31
N ASP A 257 3.16 -6.50 -19.31
CA ASP A 257 3.85 -6.96 -18.11
C ASP A 257 3.16 -8.23 -17.59
N PRO A 258 3.67 -9.43 -17.96
CA PRO A 258 3.06 -10.70 -17.56
C PRO A 258 3.03 -10.93 -16.04
N GLY A 259 3.96 -10.32 -15.28
CA GLY A 259 4.08 -10.52 -13.83
C GLY A 259 3.24 -9.55 -13.00
N HIS A 260 2.74 -8.46 -13.59
CA HIS A 260 2.09 -7.38 -12.86
C HIS A 260 0.97 -7.85 -11.92
N LEU A 261 0.04 -8.68 -12.42
CA LEU A 261 -1.12 -9.09 -11.62
C LEU A 261 -0.74 -9.98 -10.44
N ASP A 262 0.27 -10.83 -10.58
CA ASP A 262 0.73 -11.68 -9.47
C ASP A 262 1.54 -10.86 -8.45
N ASN A 263 2.37 -9.93 -8.93
CA ASN A 263 3.13 -9.02 -8.08
C ASN A 263 2.20 -8.12 -7.23
N VAL A 264 1.18 -7.51 -7.83
CA VAL A 264 0.26 -6.63 -7.08
C VAL A 264 -0.60 -7.42 -6.08
N LEU A 265 -0.96 -8.67 -6.37
CA LEU A 265 -1.62 -9.55 -5.41
C LEU A 265 -0.73 -9.83 -4.20
N GLU A 266 0.56 -10.08 -4.43
CA GLU A 266 1.52 -10.29 -3.36
C GLU A 266 1.78 -9.01 -2.55
N GLU A 267 1.90 -7.86 -3.20
CA GLU A 267 2.00 -6.56 -2.52
C GLU A 267 0.80 -6.31 -1.61
N LEU A 268 -0.42 -6.55 -2.10
CA LEU A 268 -1.64 -6.45 -1.31
C LEU A 268 -1.65 -7.43 -0.13
N ARG A 269 -1.21 -8.67 -0.35
CA ARG A 269 -1.07 -9.69 0.71
C ARG A 269 -0.08 -9.25 1.79
N VAL A 270 1.05 -8.67 1.41
CA VAL A 270 2.06 -8.11 2.33
C VAL A 270 1.50 -6.92 3.13
N GLN A 271 0.54 -6.17 2.58
CA GLN A 271 -0.22 -5.17 3.33
C GLN A 271 -1.34 -5.75 4.22
N GLY A 272 -1.49 -7.08 4.27
CA GLY A 272 -2.51 -7.77 5.06
C GLY A 272 -3.89 -7.71 4.41
N ILE A 273 -3.95 -7.68 3.08
CA ILE A 273 -5.19 -7.69 2.31
C ILE A 273 -5.28 -9.01 1.55
N THR A 274 -6.26 -9.82 1.92
CA THR A 274 -6.48 -11.13 1.32
C THR A 274 -7.90 -11.26 0.79
N GLU A 275 -8.22 -12.39 0.13
CA GLU A 275 -9.54 -12.59 -0.46
C GLU A 275 -10.65 -12.66 0.58
N GLU A 276 -10.35 -13.12 1.80
CA GLU A 276 -11.29 -13.16 2.92
C GLU A 276 -11.80 -11.77 3.29
N ASP A 277 -10.95 -10.74 3.12
CA ASP A 277 -11.33 -9.35 3.39
C ASP A 277 -12.33 -8.79 2.36
N ALA A 278 -12.33 -9.34 1.14
CA ALA A 278 -13.24 -8.92 0.07
C ALA A 278 -14.65 -9.52 0.19
N VAL A 279 -14.85 -10.54 1.03
CA VAL A 279 -16.14 -11.24 1.20
C VAL A 279 -17.06 -10.53 2.20
N VAL A 280 -16.52 -9.63 3.03
CA VAL A 280 -17.26 -8.96 4.12
C VAL A 280 -18.23 -7.87 3.61
N GLU A 281 -18.24 -7.57 2.31
CA GLU A 281 -19.23 -6.68 1.70
C GLU A 281 -20.51 -7.45 1.29
N LYS A 282 -21.34 -7.76 2.28
CA LYS A 282 -22.78 -8.03 2.09
C LYS A 282 -23.60 -6.98 2.83
#